data_AF-X6KYH9-F1
#
_entry.id   AF-X6KYH9-F1
#
_cell.length_a   1.000
_cell.length_b   1.000
_cell.length_c   1.000
_cell.angle_alpha   90.00
_cell.angle_beta   90.00
_cell.angle_gamma   90.00
#
_symmetry.space_group_name_H-M   'P 1'
#
loop_
_entity.id
_entity.type
_entity.pdbx_description
1 polymer ?
#
loop_
_entity_poly.entity_id
_entity_poly.type
_entity_poly.pdbx_seq_one_letter_code
_entity_poly.pdbx_strand_id
1 'polypeptide(L)'
;MKRLLFSTALALMAPAAFAAEPTQAMQDYMQSHIRDWAQDPVIVNAIAAQNAVTSGYAQARIDEMDTLWRAEVGTGSSALVDGVLMNTASDFLRMQVQAAGGTITEVFVMDAQGLNVAASAATSDYWQGDEAKYQESYGKGPGGVHYSEIAFDESSQTYQAQVSMTIVDPASGAAIGAMTVGINAEELM
;
A
#
# COMPACT_ATOMS: atom_id res chain seq x y z
N MET A 1 -38.21 36.45 55.79
CA MET A 1 -37.06 36.69 54.89
C MET A 1 -36.70 35.36 54.21
N LYS A 2 -37.09 35.14 52.96
CA LYS A 2 -36.70 33.95 52.18
C LYS A 2 -35.94 34.44 50.95
N ARG A 3 -34.63 34.20 50.92
CA ARG A 3 -33.76 34.52 49.79
C ARG A 3 -33.87 33.39 48.76
N LEU A 4 -34.37 33.68 47.56
CA LEU A 4 -34.22 32.78 46.42
C LEU A 4 -32.78 32.92 45.89
N LEU A 5 -32.04 31.82 45.87
CA LEU A 5 -30.76 31.71 45.18
C LEU A 5 -31.05 31.25 43.74
N PHE A 6 -30.73 32.09 42.76
CA PHE A 6 -30.65 31.69 41.36
C PHE A 6 -29.28 31.05 41.12
N SER A 7 -29.25 29.76 40.85
CA SER A 7 -28.05 29.06 40.39
C SER A 7 -27.99 29.15 38.87
N THR A 8 -27.05 29.93 38.34
CA THR A 8 -26.74 30.00 36.91
C THR A 8 -25.96 28.74 36.52
N ALA A 9 -26.57 27.84 35.77
CA ALA A 9 -25.89 26.70 35.19
C ALA A 9 -25.04 27.17 33.99
N LEU A 10 -23.71 27.11 34.13
CA LEU A 10 -22.77 27.37 33.04
C LEU A 10 -22.64 26.09 32.19
N ALA A 11 -23.30 26.06 31.04
CA ALA A 11 -23.14 24.98 30.07
C ALA A 11 -21.80 25.17 29.34
N LEU A 12 -20.80 24.36 29.71
CA LEU A 12 -19.57 24.19 28.93
C LEU A 12 -19.92 23.45 27.63
N MET A 13 -20.09 24.19 26.53
CA MET A 13 -20.04 23.59 25.20
C MET A 13 -18.58 23.36 24.83
N ALA A 14 -18.11 22.12 24.97
CA ALA A 14 -16.86 21.70 24.38
C ALA A 14 -17.04 21.64 22.84
N PRO A 15 -16.12 22.22 22.04
CA PRO A 15 -16.14 22.01 20.60
C PRO A 15 -15.89 20.52 20.32
N ALA A 16 -16.76 19.92 19.51
CA ALA A 16 -16.51 18.60 18.96
C ALA A 16 -15.29 18.71 18.03
N ALA A 17 -14.14 18.19 18.47
CA ALA A 17 -13.04 17.93 17.57
C ALA A 17 -13.48 16.79 16.64
N PHE A 18 -13.76 17.11 15.38
CA PHE A 18 -13.94 16.11 14.34
C PHE A 18 -12.55 15.58 13.98
N ALA A 19 -12.13 14.49 14.62
CA ALA A 19 -11.05 13.68 14.07
C ALA A 19 -11.50 13.21 12.68
N ALA A 20 -10.65 13.36 11.66
CA ALA A 20 -10.92 12.73 10.38
C ALA A 20 -11.04 11.22 10.60
N GLU A 21 -12.09 10.59 10.08
CA GLU A 21 -12.16 9.13 10.04
C GLU A 21 -10.86 8.62 9.36
N PRO A 22 -10.20 7.57 9.86
CA PRO A 22 -8.90 7.10 9.35
C PRO A 22 -8.84 6.98 7.82
N THR A 23 -9.95 6.57 7.20
CA THR A 23 -10.10 6.47 5.75
C THR A 23 -10.00 7.83 5.02
N GLN A 24 -10.52 8.92 5.61
CA GLN A 24 -10.41 10.24 5.00
C GLN A 24 -8.97 10.75 5.03
N ALA A 25 -8.25 10.56 6.14
CA ALA A 25 -6.83 10.93 6.24
C ALA A 25 -5.99 10.17 5.20
N MET A 26 -6.24 8.87 5.03
CA MET A 26 -5.59 8.08 3.96
C MET A 26 -5.94 8.57 2.56
N GLN A 27 -7.21 8.92 2.30
CA GLN A 27 -7.64 9.48 1.01
C GLN A 27 -6.87 10.77 0.71
N ASP A 28 -6.82 11.69 1.66
CA ASP A 28 -6.17 12.99 1.49
C ASP A 28 -4.66 12.82 1.27
N TYR A 29 -4.03 11.92 2.03
CA TYR A 29 -2.61 11.60 1.88
C TYR A 29 -2.32 10.98 0.50
N MET A 30 -3.13 10.01 0.07
CA MET A 30 -2.99 9.39 -1.24
C MET A 30 -3.06 10.42 -2.37
N GLN A 31 -4.05 11.32 -2.32
CA GLN A 31 -4.23 12.34 -3.36
C GLN A 31 -3.08 13.34 -3.39
N SER A 32 -2.54 13.71 -2.23
CA SER A 32 -1.55 14.79 -2.11
C SER A 32 -0.11 14.31 -2.27
N HIS A 33 0.17 13.03 -1.97
CA HIS A 33 1.54 12.53 -1.82
C HIS A 33 1.86 11.27 -2.61
N ILE A 34 0.84 10.48 -3.03
CA ILE A 34 1.08 9.18 -3.68
C ILE A 34 0.69 9.23 -5.17
N ARG A 35 -0.44 9.85 -5.50
CA ARG A 35 -1.00 9.83 -6.85
C ARG A 35 -0.04 10.35 -7.94
N ASP A 36 0.76 11.35 -7.61
CA ASP A 36 1.65 12.02 -8.57
C ASP A 36 2.72 11.09 -9.16
N TRP A 37 3.14 10.07 -8.41
CA TRP A 37 4.19 9.14 -8.83
C TRP A 37 3.70 7.70 -9.02
N ALA A 38 2.47 7.37 -8.61
CA ALA A 38 1.91 6.02 -8.74
C ALA A 38 1.94 5.47 -10.18
N GLN A 39 1.82 6.35 -11.18
CA GLN A 39 1.86 6.02 -12.60
C GLN A 39 3.21 6.38 -13.26
N ASP A 40 4.29 6.51 -12.47
CA ASP A 40 5.61 6.79 -13.03
C ASP A 40 5.99 5.70 -14.06
N PRO A 41 6.56 6.07 -15.22
CA PRO A 41 6.96 5.10 -16.24
C PRO A 41 7.84 3.97 -15.72
N VAL A 42 8.66 4.20 -14.68
CA VAL A 42 9.48 3.13 -14.09
C VAL A 42 8.64 2.00 -13.50
N ILE A 43 7.51 2.34 -12.87
CA ILE A 43 6.57 1.38 -12.27
C ILE A 43 5.79 0.67 -13.38
N VAL A 44 5.19 1.45 -14.29
CA VAL A 44 4.37 0.93 -15.39
C VAL A 44 5.17 -0.03 -16.27
N ASN A 45 6.41 0.32 -16.62
CA ASN A 45 7.26 -0.52 -17.46
C ASN A 45 7.68 -1.81 -16.74
N ALA A 46 7.95 -1.76 -15.44
CA ALA A 46 8.30 -2.94 -14.66
C ALA A 46 7.13 -3.94 -14.62
N ILE A 47 5.91 -3.45 -14.36
CA ILE A 47 4.69 -4.27 -14.38
C ILE A 47 4.46 -4.87 -15.77
N ALA A 48 4.55 -4.06 -16.83
CA ALA A 48 4.36 -4.53 -18.19
C ALA A 48 5.37 -5.62 -18.58
N ALA A 49 6.64 -5.44 -18.21
CA ALA A 49 7.69 -6.42 -18.45
C ALA A 49 7.43 -7.74 -17.71
N GLN A 50 7.00 -7.68 -16.44
CA GLN A 50 6.69 -8.89 -15.69
C GLN A 50 5.43 -9.58 -16.22
N ASN A 51 4.37 -8.83 -16.54
CA ASN A 51 3.15 -9.38 -17.13
C ASN A 51 3.41 -10.15 -18.43
N ALA A 52 4.38 -9.72 -19.24
CA ALA A 52 4.77 -10.45 -20.45
C ALA A 52 5.33 -11.86 -20.17
N VAL A 53 5.75 -12.13 -18.94
CA VAL A 53 6.27 -13.40 -18.45
C VAL A 53 5.22 -14.18 -17.66
N THR A 54 4.51 -13.52 -16.75
CA THR A 54 3.67 -14.16 -15.72
C THR A 54 2.21 -14.37 -16.13
N SER A 55 1.73 -13.72 -17.21
CA SER A 55 0.31 -13.77 -17.59
C SER A 55 -0.21 -15.20 -17.86
N GLY A 56 0.68 -16.13 -18.22
CA GLY A 56 0.35 -17.52 -18.50
C GLY A 56 0.60 -18.49 -17.35
N TYR A 57 1.03 -18.02 -16.18
CA TYR A 57 1.34 -18.90 -15.05
C TYR A 57 0.07 -19.55 -14.50
N ALA A 58 0.15 -20.85 -14.26
CA ALA A 58 -0.87 -21.57 -13.51
C ALA A 58 -0.69 -21.33 -12.00
N GLN A 59 -1.77 -21.47 -11.22
CA GLN A 59 -1.73 -21.29 -9.77
C GLN A 59 -0.61 -22.11 -9.10
N ALA A 60 -0.41 -23.37 -9.50
CA ALA A 60 0.67 -24.20 -8.94
C ALA A 60 2.07 -23.58 -9.09
N ARG A 61 2.31 -22.82 -10.16
CA ARG A 61 3.58 -22.10 -10.36
C ARG A 61 3.69 -20.88 -9.45
N ILE A 62 2.57 -20.17 -9.27
CA ILE A 62 2.48 -19.04 -8.35
C ILE A 62 2.77 -19.51 -6.92
N ASP A 63 2.13 -20.60 -6.48
CA ASP A 63 2.32 -21.18 -5.14
C ASP A 63 3.77 -21.68 -4.92
N GLU A 64 4.40 -22.22 -5.97
CA GLU A 64 5.81 -22.62 -5.94
C GLU A 64 6.73 -21.41 -5.71
N MET A 65 6.51 -20.32 -6.45
CA MET A 65 7.29 -19.09 -6.32
C MET A 65 7.08 -18.44 -4.94
N ASP A 66 5.85 -18.48 -4.43
CA ASP A 66 5.54 -17.99 -3.08
C ASP A 66 6.24 -18.78 -1.98
N THR A 67 6.23 -20.11 -2.09
CA THR A 67 6.95 -20.98 -1.17
C THR A 67 8.46 -20.72 -1.23
N LEU A 68 9.00 -20.53 -2.43
CA LEU A 68 10.41 -20.22 -2.64
C LEU A 68 10.80 -18.90 -1.98
N TRP A 69 10.01 -17.85 -2.19
CA TRP A 69 10.22 -16.56 -1.54
C TRP A 69 10.32 -16.67 -0.03
N ARG A 70 9.32 -17.31 0.60
CA ARG A 70 9.29 -17.49 2.07
C ARG A 70 10.50 -18.27 2.60
N ALA A 71 11.03 -19.20 1.82
CA ALA A 71 12.23 -19.95 2.18
C ALA A 71 13.52 -19.14 2.02
N GLU A 72 13.54 -18.15 1.13
CA GLU A 72 14.74 -17.44 0.71
C GLU A 72 14.89 -16.03 1.29
N VAL A 73 13.80 -15.39 1.71
CA VAL A 73 13.85 -14.07 2.37
C VAL A 73 14.76 -14.13 3.59
N GLY A 74 15.68 -13.17 3.68
CA GLY A 74 16.64 -13.05 4.79
C GLY A 74 17.86 -13.98 4.69
N THR A 75 17.97 -14.85 3.68
CA THR A 75 19.12 -15.75 3.50
C THR A 75 20.36 -15.05 2.91
N GLY A 76 20.19 -13.89 2.28
CA GLY A 76 21.28 -13.03 1.81
C GLY A 76 21.74 -13.22 0.35
N SER A 77 21.16 -14.18 -0.39
CA SER A 77 21.28 -14.24 -1.86
C SER A 77 20.22 -15.17 -2.44
N SER A 78 19.27 -14.60 -3.20
CA SER A 78 18.22 -15.35 -3.89
C SER A 78 17.85 -14.63 -5.17
N ALA A 79 17.84 -15.35 -6.30
CA ALA A 79 17.51 -14.73 -7.58
C ALA A 79 16.08 -14.17 -7.62
N LEU A 80 15.13 -14.81 -6.92
CA LEU A 80 13.75 -14.35 -6.85
C LEU A 80 13.65 -13.09 -5.98
N VAL A 81 14.22 -13.14 -4.77
CA VAL A 81 14.18 -12.01 -3.82
C VAL A 81 14.97 -10.81 -4.37
N ASP A 82 16.17 -11.05 -4.88
CA ASP A 82 17.02 -10.02 -5.50
C ASP A 82 16.34 -9.44 -6.74
N GLY A 83 15.64 -10.27 -7.53
CA GLY A 83 14.88 -9.80 -8.70
C GLY A 83 13.79 -8.79 -8.34
N VAL A 84 13.13 -8.96 -7.20
CA VAL A 84 12.12 -8.02 -6.70
C VAL A 84 12.77 -6.84 -6.00
N LEU A 85 13.78 -7.04 -5.15
CA LEU A 85 14.30 -5.97 -4.28
C LEU A 85 15.39 -5.13 -4.96
N MET A 86 16.13 -5.68 -5.92
CA MET A 86 17.30 -5.07 -6.55
C MET A 86 17.06 -4.72 -8.02
N ASN A 87 16.00 -3.96 -8.28
CA ASN A 87 15.69 -3.42 -9.60
C ASN A 87 15.39 -1.91 -9.54
N THR A 88 15.37 -1.26 -10.70
CA THR A 88 15.19 0.20 -10.83
C THR A 88 13.85 0.68 -10.27
N ALA A 89 12.77 -0.11 -10.39
CA ALA A 89 11.49 0.24 -9.79
C ALA A 89 11.59 0.18 -8.26
N SER A 90 12.24 -0.83 -7.69
CA SER A 90 12.47 -0.93 -6.25
C SER A 90 13.37 0.18 -5.70
N ASP A 91 14.38 0.62 -6.45
CA ASP A 91 15.15 1.83 -6.12
C ASP A 91 14.25 3.06 -6.09
N PHE A 92 13.36 3.21 -7.07
CA PHE A 92 12.39 4.30 -7.10
C PHE A 92 11.45 4.26 -5.89
N LEU A 93 10.90 3.10 -5.56
CA LEU A 93 10.04 2.94 -4.38
C LEU A 93 10.78 3.32 -3.09
N ARG A 94 12.04 2.90 -2.93
CA ARG A 94 12.88 3.30 -1.79
C ARG A 94 13.10 4.80 -1.72
N MET A 95 13.26 5.48 -2.85
CA MET A 95 13.37 6.94 -2.86
C MET A 95 12.07 7.61 -2.37
N GLN A 96 10.90 7.09 -2.74
CA GLN A 96 9.62 7.62 -2.24
C GLN A 96 9.47 7.41 -0.73
N VAL A 97 9.82 6.22 -0.24
CA VAL A 97 9.85 5.91 1.21
C VAL A 97 10.78 6.87 1.96
N GLN A 98 11.99 7.10 1.46
CA GLN A 98 12.95 8.02 2.07
C GLN A 98 12.45 9.47 2.05
N ALA A 99 11.87 9.92 0.94
CA ALA A 99 11.34 11.27 0.79
C ALA A 99 10.14 11.54 1.72
N ALA A 100 9.38 10.49 2.07
CA ALA A 100 8.25 10.59 2.99
C ALA A 100 8.67 10.75 4.47
N GLY A 101 9.97 10.69 4.79
CA GLY A 101 10.47 11.06 6.12
C GLY A 101 9.94 10.22 7.28
N GLY A 102 9.47 8.99 7.01
CA GLY A 102 8.89 8.08 8.01
C GLY A 102 7.37 7.92 7.93
N THR A 103 6.66 8.74 7.14
CA THR A 103 5.21 8.56 6.94
C THR A 103 4.89 7.34 6.09
N ILE A 104 5.64 7.12 5.00
CA ILE A 104 5.57 5.87 4.24
C ILE A 104 6.60 4.90 4.84
N THR A 105 6.13 3.72 5.23
CA THR A 105 6.92 2.64 5.84
C THR A 105 7.38 1.64 4.79
N GLU A 106 6.53 1.34 3.82
CA GLU A 106 6.79 0.41 2.74
C GLU A 106 5.98 0.74 1.48
N VAL A 107 6.48 0.31 0.33
CA VAL A 107 5.74 0.29 -0.92
C VAL A 107 6.08 -0.97 -1.69
N PHE A 108 5.08 -1.64 -2.24
CA PHE A 108 5.28 -2.74 -3.18
C PHE A 108 4.27 -2.69 -4.33
N VAL A 109 4.70 -3.22 -5.46
CA VAL A 109 3.97 -3.22 -6.72
C VAL A 109 3.78 -4.66 -7.16
N MET A 110 2.56 -4.99 -7.58
CA MET A 110 2.12 -6.31 -8.00
C MET A 110 1.75 -6.29 -9.48
N ASP A 111 1.99 -7.40 -10.17
CA ASP A 111 1.56 -7.63 -11.55
C ASP A 111 0.09 -8.07 -11.64
N ALA A 112 -0.38 -8.42 -12.84
CA ALA A 112 -1.76 -8.85 -13.10
C ALA A 112 -2.14 -10.22 -12.49
N GLN A 113 -1.17 -10.96 -11.96
CA GLN A 113 -1.39 -12.19 -11.18
C GLN A 113 -1.28 -11.95 -9.67
N GLY A 114 -0.97 -10.73 -9.23
CA GLY A 114 -0.71 -10.40 -7.83
C GLY A 114 0.71 -10.75 -7.37
N LEU A 115 1.65 -11.04 -8.27
CA LEU A 115 3.04 -11.34 -7.91
C LEU A 115 3.82 -10.03 -7.74
N ASN A 116 4.63 -9.93 -6.70
CA ASN A 116 5.46 -8.74 -6.49
C ASN A 116 6.45 -8.55 -7.65
N VAL A 117 6.44 -7.34 -8.21
CA VAL A 117 7.31 -6.85 -9.28
C VAL A 117 8.50 -6.09 -8.69
N ALA A 118 8.19 -5.25 -7.70
CA ALA A 118 9.13 -4.36 -7.05
C ALA A 118 8.64 -4.08 -5.64
N ALA A 119 9.56 -3.94 -4.69
CA ALA A 119 9.23 -3.58 -3.32
C ALA A 119 10.37 -2.79 -2.68
N SER A 120 10.02 -1.85 -1.80
CA SER A 120 11.00 -1.07 -1.03
C SER A 120 11.71 -1.92 0.02
N ALA A 121 11.01 -2.91 0.56
CA ALA A 121 11.47 -3.90 1.52
C ALA A 121 10.83 -5.27 1.20
N ALA A 122 11.36 -6.34 1.78
CA ALA A 122 10.78 -7.68 1.60
C ALA A 122 9.40 -7.77 2.27
N THR A 123 8.40 -8.23 1.52
CA THR A 123 7.10 -8.65 2.05
C THR A 123 7.18 -10.04 2.68
N SER A 124 6.17 -10.41 3.48
CA SER A 124 6.04 -11.74 4.08
C SER A 124 6.00 -12.87 3.06
N ASP A 125 5.37 -12.62 1.93
CA ASP A 125 5.04 -13.55 0.86
C ASP A 125 5.22 -12.86 -0.50
N TYR A 126 5.34 -13.65 -1.57
CA TYR A 126 5.57 -13.14 -2.91
C TYR A 126 4.26 -12.84 -3.64
N TRP A 127 3.28 -13.72 -3.43
CA TRP A 127 1.98 -13.60 -4.05
C TRP A 127 1.02 -12.85 -3.12
N GLN A 128 0.32 -11.88 -3.69
CA GLN A 128 -0.61 -10.98 -3.01
C GLN A 128 -2.00 -11.05 -3.65
N GLY A 129 -2.21 -11.95 -4.62
CA GLY A 129 -3.40 -11.96 -5.47
C GLY A 129 -4.68 -12.42 -4.75
N ASP A 130 -4.52 -13.14 -3.65
CA ASP A 130 -5.59 -13.55 -2.75
C ASP A 130 -5.93 -12.50 -1.69
N GLU A 131 -5.07 -11.50 -1.49
CA GLU A 131 -5.24 -10.45 -0.50
C GLU A 131 -6.31 -9.41 -0.90
N ALA A 132 -7.06 -8.91 0.09
CA ALA A 132 -8.09 -7.90 -0.12
C ALA A 132 -7.52 -6.64 -0.80
N LYS A 133 -6.32 -6.24 -0.40
CA LYS A 133 -5.60 -5.09 -0.98
C LYS A 133 -5.43 -5.19 -2.51
N TYR A 134 -5.29 -6.40 -3.05
CA TYR A 134 -5.21 -6.65 -4.48
C TYR A 134 -6.60 -6.80 -5.13
N GLN A 135 -7.44 -7.66 -4.56
CA GLN A 135 -8.77 -7.95 -5.10
C GLN A 135 -9.67 -6.70 -5.13
N GLU A 136 -9.53 -5.83 -4.13
CA GLU A 136 -10.34 -4.62 -4.00
C GLU A 136 -9.75 -3.38 -4.67
N SER A 137 -8.50 -3.46 -5.12
CA SER A 137 -7.89 -2.45 -5.99
C SER A 137 -7.94 -2.92 -7.44
N TYR A 138 -6.92 -3.67 -7.88
CA TYR A 138 -6.79 -4.17 -9.25
C TYR A 138 -8.02 -5.00 -9.69
N GLY A 139 -8.56 -5.85 -8.81
CA GLY A 139 -9.74 -6.66 -9.12
C GLY A 139 -11.01 -5.84 -9.41
N LYS A 140 -11.06 -4.56 -8.99
CA LYS A 140 -12.13 -3.61 -9.33
C LYS A 140 -11.87 -2.83 -10.63
N GLY A 141 -10.73 -3.05 -11.29
CA GLY A 141 -10.36 -2.44 -12.57
C GLY A 141 -9.81 -1.01 -12.46
N PRO A 142 -9.71 -0.27 -13.58
CA PRO A 142 -9.15 1.07 -13.59
C PRO A 142 -9.80 2.01 -12.58
N GLY A 143 -8.99 2.67 -11.76
CA GLY A 143 -9.46 3.55 -10.69
C GLY A 143 -9.85 2.85 -9.39
N GLY A 144 -9.70 1.53 -9.29
CA GLY A 144 -9.90 0.78 -8.06
C GLY A 144 -8.89 1.20 -6.98
N VAL A 145 -9.41 1.49 -5.78
CA VAL A 145 -8.64 1.84 -4.59
C VAL A 145 -9.21 1.10 -3.38
N HIS A 146 -8.32 0.62 -2.53
CA HIS A 146 -8.62 -0.03 -1.26
C HIS A 146 -7.89 0.70 -0.12
N TYR A 147 -8.57 0.85 1.02
CA TYR A 147 -8.04 1.41 2.25
C TYR A 147 -8.21 0.36 3.34
N SER A 148 -7.11 -0.08 3.97
CA SER A 148 -7.17 -1.07 5.05
C SER A 148 -7.68 -0.45 6.35
N GLU A 149 -8.04 -1.29 7.31
CA GLU A 149 -8.08 -0.87 8.71
C GLU A 149 -6.65 -0.58 9.22
N ILE A 150 -6.54 0.17 10.31
CA ILE A 150 -5.26 0.33 11.03
C ILE A 150 -5.00 -0.97 11.80
N ALA A 151 -3.87 -1.61 11.52
CA ALA A 151 -3.46 -2.83 12.20
C ALA A 151 -1.97 -2.79 12.53
N PHE A 152 -1.54 -3.58 13.50
CA PHE A 152 -0.12 -3.80 13.73
C PHE A 152 0.43 -4.65 12.59
N ASP A 153 1.44 -4.12 11.89
CA ASP A 153 2.11 -4.81 10.80
C ASP A 153 3.43 -5.43 11.28
N GLU A 154 3.53 -6.75 11.15
CA GLU A 154 4.70 -7.50 11.63
C GLU A 154 5.96 -7.25 10.80
N SER A 155 5.83 -6.91 9.52
CA SER A 155 7.00 -6.71 8.64
C SER A 155 7.79 -5.46 9.01
N SER A 156 7.08 -4.42 9.41
CA SER A 156 7.60 -3.11 9.80
C SER A 156 7.70 -2.88 11.31
N GLN A 157 7.01 -3.71 12.11
CA GLN A 157 6.87 -3.56 13.56
C GLN A 157 6.19 -2.23 13.98
N THR A 158 5.22 -1.74 13.21
CA THR A 158 4.46 -0.52 13.53
C THR A 158 2.96 -0.67 13.26
N TYR A 159 2.14 0.20 13.84
CA TYR A 159 0.73 0.32 13.45
C TYR A 159 0.65 1.02 12.10
N GLN A 160 0.13 0.30 11.12
CA GLN A 160 0.03 0.78 9.76
C GLN A 160 -1.41 0.78 9.27
N ALA A 161 -1.69 1.73 8.40
CA ALA A 161 -2.76 1.61 7.43
C ALA A 161 -2.14 1.42 6.03
N GLN A 162 -2.84 0.74 5.14
CA GLN A 162 -2.41 0.52 3.77
C GLN A 162 -3.39 1.14 2.79
N VAL A 163 -2.85 1.80 1.78
CA VAL A 163 -3.59 2.25 0.61
C VAL A 163 -3.11 1.46 -0.60
N SER A 164 -4.04 0.80 -1.27
CA SER A 164 -3.75 0.06 -2.49
C SER A 164 -4.53 0.60 -3.66
N MET A 165 -3.88 0.76 -4.81
CA MET A 165 -4.49 1.35 -6.00
C MET A 165 -4.10 0.62 -7.27
N THR A 166 -5.00 0.66 -8.24
CA THR A 166 -4.77 0.09 -9.57
C THR A 166 -3.75 0.92 -10.34
N ILE A 167 -2.76 0.24 -10.92
CA ILE A 167 -1.84 0.80 -11.91
C ILE A 167 -2.40 0.50 -13.30
N VAL A 168 -2.37 1.50 -14.18
CA VAL A 168 -2.94 1.40 -15.53
C VAL A 168 -1.88 1.62 -16.59
N ASP A 169 -2.03 0.95 -17.72
CA ASP A 169 -1.28 1.30 -18.92
C ASP A 169 -1.78 2.68 -19.42
N PRO A 170 -0.89 3.70 -19.51
CA PRO A 170 -1.29 5.05 -19.90
C PRO A 170 -1.76 5.15 -21.36
N ALA A 171 -1.39 4.22 -22.23
CA ALA A 171 -1.80 4.21 -23.64
C ALA A 171 -3.21 3.62 -23.83
N SER A 172 -3.52 2.54 -23.10
CA SER A 172 -4.79 1.81 -23.25
C SER A 172 -5.83 2.10 -22.17
N GLY A 173 -5.40 2.63 -21.01
CA GLY A 173 -6.22 2.76 -19.82
C GLY A 173 -6.53 1.41 -19.13
N ALA A 174 -5.96 0.30 -19.61
CA ALA A 174 -6.18 -1.02 -19.04
C ALA A 174 -5.48 -1.13 -17.67
N ALA A 175 -6.13 -1.79 -16.72
CA ALA A 175 -5.47 -2.18 -15.48
C ALA A 175 -4.37 -3.19 -15.78
N ILE A 176 -3.17 -2.98 -15.24
CA ILE A 176 -2.01 -3.86 -15.46
C ILE A 176 -1.44 -4.43 -14.17
N GLY A 177 -1.80 -3.88 -13.02
CA GLY A 177 -1.35 -4.34 -11.71
C GLY A 177 -1.88 -3.45 -10.60
N ALA A 178 -1.32 -3.59 -9.41
CA ALA A 178 -1.64 -2.75 -8.26
C ALA A 178 -0.37 -2.29 -7.55
N MET A 179 -0.48 -1.19 -6.81
CA MET A 179 0.53 -0.73 -5.88
C MET A 179 -0.10 -0.63 -4.50
N THR A 180 0.62 -1.09 -3.48
CA THR A 180 0.27 -0.92 -2.06
C THR A 180 1.31 -0.04 -1.40
N VAL A 181 0.84 0.92 -0.62
CA VAL A 181 1.64 1.83 0.19
C VAL A 181 1.24 1.64 1.65
N GLY A 182 2.21 1.24 2.46
CA GLY A 182 2.10 1.24 3.92
C GLY A 182 2.35 2.63 4.48
N ILE A 183 1.45 3.09 5.34
CA ILE A 183 1.48 4.40 5.98
C ILE A 183 1.49 4.20 7.49
N ASN A 184 2.44 4.85 8.17
CA ASN A 184 2.45 4.89 9.62
C ASN A 184 1.16 5.57 10.13
N ALA A 185 0.35 4.85 10.89
CA ALA A 185 -0.93 5.35 11.37
C ALA A 185 -0.79 6.55 12.32
N GLU A 186 0.33 6.64 13.05
CA GLU A 186 0.60 7.78 13.95
C GLU A 186 0.80 9.09 13.18
N GLU A 187 1.25 9.01 11.93
CA GLU A 187 1.48 10.18 11.06
C GLU A 187 0.20 10.64 10.34
N LEU A 188 -0.90 9.89 10.48
CA LEU A 188 -2.22 10.20 9.89
C LEU A 188 -3.19 10.86 10.90
N MET A 189 -2.83 10.95 12.18
CA MET A 189 -3.66 11.44 13.29
C MET A 189 -3.18 12.80 13.81
#